data_AF-A0ABD6ASI7-F1
#
_entry.id   AF-A0ABD6ASI7-F1
#
_cell.length_a   1.000
_cell.length_b   1.000
_cell.length_c   1.000
_cell.angle_alpha   90.00
_cell.angle_beta   90.00
_cell.angle_gamma   90.00
#
_symmetry.space_group_name_H-M   'P 1'
#
loop_
_entity.id
_entity.type
_entity.pdbx_description
1 polymer ?
#
loop_
_entity_poly.entity_id
_entity_poly.type
_entity_poly.pdbx_seq_one_letter_code
_entity_poly.pdbx_strand_id
1 'polypeptide(L)'
;MIGTDAFCPKSGASLTDERHYDARGRGLRAVSDDDVARAAGTTGELTGGAVRSSRSAIVAYFRRSHARHHPVDTDLYGTAALVVYRLFRARDTQPLDTVVWYALERRLAALGHDTEWMHAHAELRCPACDGRLRYERIGDEITARCGVRCSPEGDAALETIRNDVVTLYGDAFPDADSLADDAVLHL
;
A
#
# COMPACT_ATOMS: atom_id res chain seq x y z
N MET A 1 -1.92 -2.62 4.65
CA MET A 1 -1.33 -1.31 4.99
C MET A 1 -1.57 -0.98 6.46
N ILE A 2 -0.74 -0.12 7.04
CA ILE A 2 -0.82 0.37 8.44
C ILE A 2 -1.13 1.86 8.44
N GLY A 3 -2.04 2.31 9.30
CA GLY A 3 -2.35 3.74 9.46
C GLY A 3 -3.84 4.03 9.42
N THR A 4 -4.17 5.22 8.92
CA THR A 4 -5.55 5.68 8.73
C THR A 4 -6.33 4.67 7.89
N ASP A 5 -5.78 4.30 6.72
CA ASP A 5 -6.40 3.34 5.81
C ASP A 5 -5.98 1.88 6.06
N ALA A 6 -5.66 1.53 7.31
CA ALA A 6 -5.41 0.13 7.62
C ALA A 6 -6.66 -0.73 7.33
N PHE A 7 -6.40 -1.95 6.87
CA PHE A 7 -7.38 -2.96 6.50
C PHE A 7 -6.92 -4.32 7.02
N CYS A 8 -7.81 -5.31 7.01
CA CYS A 8 -7.45 -6.68 7.41
C CYS A 8 -6.37 -7.25 6.46
N PRO A 9 -5.15 -7.56 6.92
CA PRO A 9 -4.07 -7.99 6.03
C PRO A 9 -4.33 -9.37 5.38
N LYS A 10 -5.29 -10.14 5.88
CA LYS A 10 -5.68 -11.43 5.32
C LYS A 10 -6.73 -11.30 4.22
N SER A 11 -7.76 -10.49 4.46
CA SER A 11 -8.97 -10.43 3.61
C SER A 11 -9.12 -9.13 2.83
N GLY A 12 -8.53 -8.03 3.29
CA GLY A 12 -8.75 -6.69 2.73
C GLY A 12 -10.02 -6.02 3.25
N ALA A 13 -10.72 -6.65 4.18
CA ALA A 13 -11.91 -6.09 4.83
C ALA A 13 -11.61 -4.80 5.60
N SER A 14 -12.63 -3.96 5.76
CA SER A 14 -12.52 -2.71 6.52
C SER A 14 -12.31 -3.00 8.01
N LEU A 15 -11.74 -2.04 8.72
CA LEU A 15 -11.65 -2.08 10.18
C LEU A 15 -12.66 -1.11 10.77
N THR A 16 -13.21 -1.44 11.94
CA THR A 16 -14.08 -0.56 12.72
C THR A 16 -13.34 0.69 13.17
N ASP A 17 -14.07 1.76 13.53
CA ASP A 17 -13.43 2.96 14.10
C ASP A 17 -13.00 2.79 15.56
N GLU A 18 -13.66 1.88 16.28
CA GLU A 18 -13.35 1.57 17.68
C GLU A 18 -11.94 1.00 17.83
N ARG A 19 -11.20 1.54 18.82
CA ARG A 19 -9.83 1.15 19.13
C ARG A 19 -9.76 0.35 20.42
N HIS A 20 -9.11 -0.80 20.34
CA HIS A 20 -8.75 -1.64 21.47
C HIS A 20 -7.24 -1.55 21.67
N TYR A 21 -6.78 -1.41 22.92
CA TYR A 21 -5.36 -1.31 23.21
C TYR A 21 -4.84 -2.63 23.78
N ASP A 22 -3.75 -3.15 23.22
CA ASP A 22 -3.10 -4.33 23.78
C ASP A 22 -2.24 -3.98 25.01
N ALA A 23 -1.63 -5.01 25.63
CA ALA A 23 -0.78 -4.83 26.81
C ALA A 23 0.47 -3.95 26.57
N ARG A 24 0.81 -3.65 25.31
CA ARG A 24 1.92 -2.76 24.92
C ARG A 24 1.42 -1.36 24.52
N GLY A 25 0.13 -1.08 24.70
CA GLY A 25 -0.49 0.18 24.32
C GLY A 25 -0.67 0.36 22.81
N ARG A 26 -0.57 -0.70 22.01
CA ARG A 26 -0.81 -0.61 20.55
C ARG A 26 -2.31 -0.60 20.30
N GLY A 27 -2.77 0.42 19.56
CA GLY A 27 -4.16 0.51 19.12
C GLY A 27 -4.44 -0.48 17.98
N LEU A 28 -5.38 -1.38 18.22
CA LEU A 28 -5.92 -2.36 17.28
C LEU A 28 -7.38 -2.00 16.98
N ARG A 29 -7.86 -2.39 15.81
CA ARG A 29 -9.25 -2.21 15.39
C ARG A 29 -9.83 -3.57 15.00
N ALA A 30 -11.11 -3.79 15.26
CA ALA A 30 -11.77 -5.02 14.86
C ALA A 30 -12.01 -5.03 13.36
N VAL A 31 -11.86 -6.19 12.72
CA VAL A 31 -12.30 -6.37 11.33
C VAL A 31 -13.83 -6.26 11.28
N SER A 32 -14.33 -5.38 10.42
CA SER A 32 -15.76 -5.14 10.23
C SER A 32 -16.49 -6.39 9.74
N ASP A 33 -17.75 -6.53 10.11
CA ASP A 33 -18.61 -7.61 9.64
C ASP A 33 -19.16 -7.30 8.23
N ASP A 34 -18.31 -7.49 7.22
CA ASP A 34 -18.66 -7.39 5.81
C ASP A 34 -18.53 -8.76 5.10
N ASP A 35 -19.08 -8.88 3.88
CA ASP A 35 -19.07 -10.15 3.14
C ASP A 35 -17.64 -10.66 2.85
N VAL A 36 -16.67 -9.74 2.71
CA VAL A 36 -15.26 -10.09 2.49
C VAL A 36 -14.66 -10.70 3.77
N ALA A 37 -14.96 -10.12 4.94
CA ALA A 37 -14.53 -10.62 6.23
C ALA A 37 -15.18 -11.98 6.57
N ARG A 38 -16.48 -12.13 6.30
CA ARG A 38 -17.21 -13.39 6.52
C ARG A 38 -16.65 -14.50 5.64
N ALA A 39 -16.46 -14.24 4.35
CA ALA A 39 -15.90 -15.22 3.42
C ALA A 39 -14.48 -15.66 3.81
N ALA A 40 -13.70 -14.78 4.41
CA ALA A 40 -12.35 -15.06 4.88
C ALA A 40 -12.28 -15.60 6.31
N GLY A 41 -13.39 -15.63 7.05
CA GLY A 41 -13.42 -16.03 8.47
C GLY A 41 -12.67 -15.07 9.39
N THR A 42 -12.55 -13.78 9.02
CA THR A 42 -11.76 -12.78 9.77
C THR A 42 -12.60 -11.81 10.59
N THR A 43 -13.93 -11.92 10.56
CA THR A 43 -14.85 -11.01 11.27
C THR A 43 -14.49 -10.90 12.75
N GLY A 44 -14.35 -9.66 13.25
CA GLY A 44 -14.03 -9.38 14.65
C GLY A 44 -12.56 -9.60 15.05
N GLU A 45 -11.69 -10.10 14.16
CA GLU A 45 -10.25 -10.20 14.46
C GLU A 45 -9.67 -8.81 14.78
N LEU A 46 -8.82 -8.71 15.81
CA LEU A 46 -8.16 -7.44 16.16
C LEU A 46 -6.86 -7.28 15.36
N THR A 47 -6.73 -6.18 14.64
CA THR A 47 -5.52 -5.88 13.85
C THR A 47 -5.25 -4.38 13.73
N GLY A 48 -3.98 -3.99 13.60
CA GLY A 48 -3.56 -2.64 13.23
C GLY A 48 -3.33 -2.48 11.72
N GLY A 49 -3.69 -3.50 10.94
CA GLY A 49 -3.18 -3.71 9.59
C GLY A 49 -1.80 -4.37 9.61
N ALA A 50 -1.18 -4.45 8.43
CA ALA A 50 0.20 -4.90 8.27
C ALA A 50 0.86 -4.14 7.12
N VAL A 51 2.19 -4.13 7.10
CA VAL A 51 2.96 -3.62 5.95
C VAL A 51 3.08 -4.64 4.83
N ARG A 52 2.69 -5.89 5.08
CA ARG A 52 2.61 -6.96 4.09
C ARG A 52 1.28 -7.68 4.27
N SER A 53 0.45 -7.61 3.25
CA SER A 53 -0.90 -8.15 3.21
C SER A 53 -1.02 -9.16 2.08
N SER A 54 -1.95 -10.10 2.22
CA SER A 54 -2.21 -11.08 1.17
C SER A 54 -2.57 -10.39 -0.16
N ARG A 55 -2.30 -11.09 -1.26
CA ARG A 55 -2.69 -10.63 -2.60
C ARG A 55 -4.18 -10.27 -2.68
N SER A 56 -5.04 -11.12 -2.12
CA SER A 56 -6.49 -10.90 -2.09
C SER A 56 -6.85 -9.66 -1.27
N ALA A 57 -6.13 -9.40 -0.17
CA ALA A 57 -6.35 -8.21 0.64
C ALA A 57 -6.03 -6.92 -0.11
N ILE A 58 -4.93 -6.88 -0.88
CA ILE A 58 -4.59 -5.72 -1.72
C ILE A 58 -5.65 -5.49 -2.81
N VAL A 59 -6.14 -6.54 -3.46
CA VAL A 59 -7.19 -6.41 -4.49
C VAL A 59 -8.53 -5.94 -3.88
N ALA A 60 -8.93 -6.49 -2.74
CA ALA A 60 -10.15 -6.06 -2.05
C ALA A 60 -10.04 -4.62 -1.54
N TYR A 61 -8.86 -4.22 -1.03
CA TYR A 61 -8.58 -2.85 -0.66
C TYR A 61 -8.66 -1.90 -1.86
N PHE A 62 -8.04 -2.25 -3.00
CA PHE A 62 -8.11 -1.47 -4.24
C PHE A 62 -9.56 -1.19 -4.66
N ARG A 63 -10.40 -2.22 -4.72
CA ARG A 63 -11.82 -2.10 -5.11
C ARG A 63 -12.58 -1.15 -4.19
N ARG A 64 -12.35 -1.28 -2.88
CA ARG A 64 -13.00 -0.42 -1.86
C ARG A 64 -12.55 1.03 -1.99
N SER A 65 -11.25 1.26 -2.18
CA SER A 65 -10.71 2.62 -2.33
C SER A 65 -11.19 3.28 -3.62
N HIS A 66 -11.25 2.53 -4.73
CA HIS A 66 -11.82 3.01 -5.99
C HIS A 66 -13.30 3.37 -5.86
N ALA A 67 -14.10 2.51 -5.21
CA ALA A 67 -15.54 2.73 -5.01
C ALA A 67 -15.89 3.98 -4.15
N ARG A 68 -14.91 4.56 -3.45
CA ARG A 68 -15.09 5.85 -2.74
C ARG A 68 -15.03 7.06 -3.68
N HIS A 69 -14.43 6.89 -4.86
CA HIS A 69 -14.15 7.98 -5.81
C HIS A 69 -14.93 7.82 -7.12
N HIS A 70 -15.19 6.58 -7.53
CA HIS A 70 -15.80 6.26 -8.81
C HIS A 70 -16.87 5.16 -8.68
N PRO A 71 -17.77 5.02 -9.66
CA PRO A 71 -18.65 3.87 -9.78
C PRO A 71 -17.88 2.54 -9.89
N VAL A 72 -18.59 1.43 -9.69
CA VAL A 72 -18.01 0.09 -9.87
C VAL A 72 -17.55 -0.11 -11.32
N ASP A 73 -16.29 -0.51 -11.48
CA ASP A 73 -15.67 -0.81 -12.77
C ASP A 73 -15.07 -2.22 -12.74
N THR A 74 -15.77 -3.20 -13.31
CA THR A 74 -15.36 -4.60 -13.29
C THR A 74 -14.12 -4.87 -14.13
N ASP A 75 -13.92 -4.11 -15.21
CA ASP A 75 -12.81 -4.31 -16.14
C ASP A 75 -11.52 -3.78 -15.53
N LEU A 76 -11.57 -2.61 -14.90
CA LEU A 76 -10.48 -2.09 -14.07
C LEU A 76 -10.15 -3.07 -12.93
N TYR A 77 -11.16 -3.62 -12.26
CA TYR A 77 -10.93 -4.56 -11.15
C TYR A 77 -10.29 -5.87 -11.60
N GLY A 78 -10.62 -6.35 -12.80
CA GLY A 78 -9.95 -7.50 -13.43
C GLY A 78 -8.49 -7.17 -13.76
N THR A 79 -8.27 -6.03 -14.41
CA THR A 79 -6.94 -5.53 -14.77
C THR A 79 -6.05 -5.36 -13.54
N ALA A 80 -6.53 -4.67 -12.51
CA ALA A 80 -5.81 -4.48 -11.25
C ALA A 80 -5.45 -5.81 -10.58
N ALA A 81 -6.37 -6.79 -10.56
CA ALA A 81 -6.10 -8.10 -9.98
C ALA A 81 -4.98 -8.86 -10.72
N LEU A 82 -4.91 -8.74 -12.05
CA LEU A 82 -3.84 -9.33 -12.86
C LEU A 82 -2.49 -8.63 -12.63
N VAL A 83 -2.49 -7.30 -12.55
CA VAL A 83 -1.29 -6.50 -12.26
C VAL A 83 -0.75 -6.86 -10.87
N VAL A 84 -1.59 -6.88 -9.83
CA VAL A 84 -1.19 -7.27 -8.48
C VAL A 84 -0.66 -8.71 -8.44
N TYR A 85 -1.26 -9.64 -9.20
CA TYR A 85 -0.75 -11.00 -9.31
C TYR A 85 0.68 -11.03 -9.86
N ARG A 86 0.97 -10.28 -10.92
CA ARG A 86 2.32 -10.21 -11.51
C ARG A 86 3.32 -9.59 -10.53
N LEU A 87 2.96 -8.49 -9.87
CA LEU A 87 3.80 -7.85 -8.85
C LEU A 87 4.17 -8.81 -7.70
N PHE A 88 3.22 -9.59 -7.20
CA PHE A 88 3.47 -10.59 -6.16
C PHE A 88 4.31 -11.79 -6.62
N ARG A 89 4.41 -12.03 -7.93
CA ARG A 89 5.18 -13.14 -8.52
C ARG A 89 6.56 -12.72 -9.00
N ALA A 90 6.83 -11.42 -9.08
CA ALA A 90 8.09 -10.88 -9.56
C ALA A 90 9.27 -11.15 -8.60
N ARG A 91 8.99 -11.43 -7.32
CA ARG A 91 9.99 -11.66 -6.28
C ARG A 91 9.63 -12.83 -5.38
N ASP A 92 10.66 -13.50 -4.88
CA ASP A 92 10.51 -14.57 -3.88
C ASP A 92 10.04 -14.03 -2.52
N THR A 93 10.48 -12.82 -2.18
CA THR A 93 10.08 -12.14 -0.96
C THR A 93 8.86 -11.26 -1.21
N GLN A 94 7.88 -11.36 -0.30
CA GLN A 94 6.67 -10.55 -0.42
C GLN A 94 7.00 -9.06 -0.30
N PRO A 95 6.64 -8.24 -1.31
CA PRO A 95 6.88 -6.81 -1.29
C PRO A 95 6.04 -6.10 -0.22
N LEU A 96 6.47 -4.90 0.17
CA LEU A 96 5.71 -3.99 1.01
C LEU A 96 4.40 -3.58 0.32
N ASP A 97 3.31 -3.48 1.07
CA ASP A 97 2.00 -3.07 0.56
C ASP A 97 2.04 -1.72 -0.15
N THR A 98 2.79 -0.76 0.40
CA THR A 98 2.97 0.58 -0.18
C THR A 98 3.71 0.50 -1.51
N VAL A 99 4.75 -0.33 -1.59
CA VAL A 99 5.52 -0.55 -2.83
C VAL A 99 4.64 -1.18 -3.90
N VAL A 100 3.84 -2.20 -3.55
CA VAL A 100 2.86 -2.79 -4.48
C VAL A 100 1.84 -1.75 -4.93
N TRP A 101 1.34 -0.93 -4.01
CA TRP A 101 0.31 0.06 -4.31
C TRP A 101 0.77 1.09 -5.34
N TYR A 102 1.98 1.64 -5.15
CA TYR A 102 2.56 2.58 -6.12
C TYR A 102 2.97 1.90 -7.43
N ALA A 103 3.51 0.67 -7.41
CA ALA A 103 3.77 -0.05 -8.65
C ALA A 103 2.49 -0.37 -9.45
N LEU A 104 1.39 -0.67 -8.75
CA LEU A 104 0.06 -0.85 -9.34
C LEU A 104 -0.46 0.45 -9.96
N GLU A 105 -0.38 1.56 -9.22
CA GLU A 105 -0.74 2.91 -9.67
C GLU A 105 -0.03 3.24 -10.98
N ARG A 106 1.29 3.14 -11.03
CA ARG A 106 2.09 3.39 -12.24
C ARG A 106 1.67 2.51 -13.41
N ARG A 107 1.40 1.22 -13.17
CA ARG A 107 0.99 0.31 -14.24
C ARG A 107 -0.38 0.67 -14.79
N LEU A 108 -1.34 1.03 -13.93
CA LEU A 108 -2.67 1.41 -14.35
C LEU A 108 -2.66 2.75 -15.09
N ALA A 109 -1.86 3.72 -14.65
CA ALA A 109 -1.65 4.99 -15.35
C ALA A 109 -1.07 4.76 -16.75
N ALA A 110 -0.07 3.89 -16.89
CA ALA A 110 0.51 3.52 -18.18
C ALA A 110 -0.48 2.80 -19.12
N LEU A 111 -1.52 2.18 -18.56
CA LEU A 111 -2.63 1.58 -19.31
C LEU A 111 -3.77 2.57 -19.60
N GLY A 112 -3.62 3.84 -19.22
CA GLY A 112 -4.58 4.92 -19.51
C GLY A 112 -5.72 5.05 -18.49
N HIS A 113 -5.60 4.45 -17.31
CA HIS A 113 -6.59 4.61 -16.23
C HIS A 113 -6.29 5.85 -15.38
N ASP A 114 -7.34 6.48 -14.84
CA ASP A 114 -7.20 7.52 -13.82
C ASP A 114 -6.81 6.90 -12.47
N THR A 115 -5.66 7.33 -11.94
CA THR A 115 -5.05 6.79 -10.73
C THR A 115 -4.74 7.84 -9.67
N GLU A 116 -5.06 9.13 -9.91
CA GLU A 116 -4.70 10.22 -8.99
C GLU A 116 -5.26 9.97 -7.58
N TRP A 117 -6.47 9.42 -7.50
CA TRP A 117 -7.14 9.06 -6.27
C TRP A 117 -6.38 8.06 -5.40
N MET A 118 -5.47 7.26 -5.98
CA MET A 118 -4.72 6.21 -5.25
C MET A 118 -3.76 6.81 -4.23
N HIS A 119 -3.23 8.02 -4.47
CA HIS A 119 -2.32 8.72 -3.55
C HIS A 119 -2.96 8.97 -2.17
N ALA A 120 -4.28 9.19 -2.14
CA ALA A 120 -5.02 9.42 -0.90
C ALA A 120 -5.17 8.16 -0.03
N HIS A 121 -4.86 6.97 -0.56
CA HIS A 121 -5.10 5.67 0.08
C HIS A 121 -3.81 4.90 0.38
N ALA A 122 -2.68 5.60 0.54
CA ALA A 122 -1.43 5.00 0.98
C ALA A 122 -0.65 5.93 1.91
N GLU A 123 -0.46 5.50 3.16
CA GLU A 123 0.41 6.20 4.10
C GLU A 123 1.84 5.62 3.99
N LEU A 124 2.79 6.44 3.54
CA LEU A 124 4.20 6.04 3.50
C LEU A 124 4.75 5.83 4.92
N ARG A 125 5.50 4.73 5.08
CA ARG A 125 6.14 4.32 6.33
C ARG A 125 7.63 4.14 6.10
N CYS A 126 8.41 4.22 7.18
CA CYS A 126 9.82 3.86 7.13
C CYS A 126 9.98 2.40 6.66
N PRO A 127 10.74 2.13 5.59
CA PRO A 127 10.89 0.77 5.06
C PRO A 127 11.65 -0.16 6.04
N ALA A 128 12.41 0.40 6.98
CA ALA A 128 13.21 -0.37 7.94
C ALA A 128 12.46 -0.74 9.23
N CYS A 129 11.54 0.10 9.72
CA CYS A 129 10.85 -0.12 11.01
C CYS A 129 9.33 0.11 10.99
N ASP A 130 8.76 0.41 9.84
CA ASP A 130 7.34 0.73 9.64
C ASP A 130 6.85 1.98 10.40
N GLY A 131 7.78 2.74 10.98
CA GLY A 131 7.50 3.97 11.73
C GLY A 131 6.96 5.10 10.86
N ARG A 132 6.31 6.07 11.50
CA ARG A 132 5.88 7.33 10.86
C ARG A 132 7.08 8.07 10.29
N LEU A 133 6.93 8.54 9.05
CA LEU A 133 7.88 9.45 8.42
C LEU A 133 7.61 10.90 8.85
N ARG A 134 8.70 11.66 9.01
CA ARG A 134 8.69 13.11 9.17
C ARG A 134 9.14 13.72 7.85
N TYR A 135 8.31 14.58 7.29
CA TYR A 135 8.57 15.23 6.02
C TYR A 135 9.22 16.60 6.25
N GLU A 136 10.25 16.88 5.48
CA GLU A 136 10.98 18.14 5.52
C GLU A 136 11.18 18.64 4.10
N ARG A 137 10.82 19.91 3.86
CA ARG A 137 11.08 20.58 2.58
C ARG A 137 12.40 21.33 2.67
N ILE A 138 13.34 21.00 1.79
CA ILE A 138 14.66 21.63 1.69
C ILE A 138 14.77 22.21 0.27
N GLY A 139 14.61 23.53 0.14
CA GLY A 139 14.43 24.15 -1.18
C GLY A 139 13.11 23.67 -1.82
N ASP A 140 13.20 23.18 -3.05
CA ASP A 140 12.07 22.60 -3.80
C ASP A 140 11.90 21.09 -3.57
N GLU A 141 12.82 20.46 -2.83
CA GLU A 141 12.81 19.02 -2.60
C GLU A 141 12.05 18.66 -1.31
N ILE A 142 11.17 17.66 -1.40
CA ILE A 142 10.54 17.04 -0.23
C ILE A 142 11.35 15.78 0.12
N THR A 143 11.89 15.78 1.33
CA THR A 143 12.57 14.63 1.93
C THR A 143 11.69 14.04 3.03
N ALA A 144 11.86 12.75 3.32
CA ALA A 144 11.24 12.16 4.50
C ALA A 144 12.21 11.26 5.25
N ARG A 145 12.20 11.41 6.58
CA ARG A 145 13.04 10.66 7.50
C ARG A 145 12.21 9.91 8.53
N CYS A 146 12.73 8.80 9.02
CA CYS A 146 12.10 8.03 10.08
C CYS A 146 12.00 8.87 11.36
N GLY A 147 10.78 8.99 11.91
CA GLY A 147 10.54 9.80 13.11
C GLY A 147 11.27 9.30 14.37
N VAL A 148 11.67 8.02 14.39
CA VAL A 148 12.44 7.42 15.49
C VAL A 148 13.91 7.18 15.13
N ARG A 149 14.35 7.58 13.92
CA ARG A 149 15.73 7.42 13.42
C ARG A 149 16.28 6.01 13.60
N CYS A 150 15.54 5.03 13.08
CA CYS A 150 15.84 3.61 13.30
C CYS A 150 17.12 3.14 12.58
N SER A 151 17.47 3.75 11.45
CA SER A 151 18.59 3.34 10.61
C SER A 151 18.91 4.42 9.55
N PRO A 152 20.08 4.35 8.88
CA PRO A 152 20.39 5.22 7.74
C PRO A 152 19.38 5.12 6.58
N GLU A 153 18.83 3.94 6.30
CA GLU A 153 17.77 3.76 5.30
C GLU A 153 16.48 4.50 5.71
N GLY A 154 16.26 4.63 7.02
CA GLY A 154 15.20 5.46 7.57
C GLY A 154 15.41 6.96 7.29
N ASP A 155 16.64 7.43 7.18
CA ASP A 155 16.95 8.83 6.85
C ASP A 155 16.79 9.14 5.35
N ALA A 156 16.90 8.11 4.49
CA ALA A 156 16.64 8.15 3.05
C ALA A 156 15.37 7.38 2.65
N ALA A 157 14.30 7.49 3.45
CA ALA A 157 13.14 6.62 3.32
C ALA A 157 12.39 6.77 1.98
N LEU A 158 12.26 8.00 1.46
CA LEU A 158 11.57 8.22 0.17
C LEU A 158 12.34 7.62 -0.99
N GLU A 159 13.65 7.82 -1.04
CA GLU A 159 14.53 7.26 -2.07
C GLU A 159 14.50 5.74 -2.04
N THR A 160 14.58 5.14 -0.85
CA THR A 160 14.46 3.69 -0.67
C THR A 160 13.13 3.17 -1.22
N ILE A 161 12.01 3.82 -0.91
CA ILE A 161 10.69 3.41 -1.41
C ILE A 161 10.58 3.58 -2.93
N ARG A 162 11.12 4.66 -3.50
CA ARG A 162 11.15 4.88 -4.97
C ARG A 162 11.91 3.76 -5.67
N ASN A 163 13.11 3.45 -5.20
CA ASN A 163 13.95 2.39 -5.74
C ASN A 163 13.23 1.03 -5.66
N ASP A 164 12.58 0.74 -4.53
CA ASP A 164 11.81 -0.50 -4.35
C ASP A 164 10.65 -0.60 -5.35
N VAL A 165 9.93 0.50 -5.61
CA VAL A 165 8.84 0.56 -6.58
C VAL A 165 9.35 0.35 -8.00
N VAL A 166 10.38 1.09 -8.41
CA VAL A 166 10.97 0.99 -9.76
C VAL A 166 11.49 -0.42 -10.01
N THR A 167 12.22 -0.98 -9.04
CA THR A 167 12.77 -2.32 -9.19
C THR A 167 11.65 -3.37 -9.23
N LEU A 168 10.65 -3.30 -8.33
CA LEU A 168 9.53 -4.25 -8.35
C LEU A 168 8.74 -4.17 -9.67
N TYR A 169 8.52 -2.97 -10.18
CA TYR A 169 7.83 -2.76 -11.45
C TYR A 169 8.62 -3.35 -12.62
N GLY A 170 9.92 -3.06 -12.70
CA GLY A 170 10.81 -3.61 -13.73
C GLY A 170 10.84 -5.13 -13.71
N ASP A 171 10.93 -5.74 -12.52
CA ASP A 171 10.90 -7.19 -12.34
C ASP A 171 9.55 -7.80 -12.83
N ALA A 172 8.43 -7.11 -12.58
CA ALA A 172 7.09 -7.60 -12.92
C ALA A 172 6.70 -7.37 -14.39
N PHE A 173 7.29 -6.36 -15.03
CA PHE A 173 6.94 -5.90 -16.37
C PHE A 173 8.18 -5.61 -17.23
N PRO A 174 9.00 -6.62 -17.54
CA PRO A 174 10.27 -6.43 -18.27
C PRO A 174 10.08 -5.88 -19.69
N ASP A 175 8.91 -6.08 -20.29
CA ASP A 175 8.56 -5.60 -21.63
C ASP A 175 7.94 -4.18 -21.63
N ALA A 176 7.76 -3.56 -20.46
CA ALA A 176 7.22 -2.21 -20.35
C ALA A 176 8.33 -1.16 -20.40
N ASP A 177 7.98 0.07 -20.78
CA ASP A 177 8.89 1.20 -20.63
C ASP A 177 9.36 1.32 -19.18
N SER A 178 10.67 1.53 -18.99
CA SER A 178 11.28 1.67 -17.68
C SER A 178 10.68 2.86 -16.94
N LEU A 179 10.29 2.66 -15.67
CA LEU A 179 9.90 3.76 -14.81
C LEU A 179 11.14 4.59 -14.45
N ALA A 180 11.08 5.90 -14.70
CA ALA A 180 12.04 6.83 -14.15
C ALA A 180 11.76 7.05 -12.65
N ASP A 181 12.82 7.17 -11.84
CA ASP A 181 12.72 7.31 -10.38
C ASP A 181 11.93 8.56 -9.94
N ASP A 182 12.01 9.64 -10.73
CA ASP A 182 11.33 10.92 -10.48
C ASP A 182 9.83 10.89 -10.81
N ALA A 183 9.39 9.89 -11.58
CA ALA A 183 7.99 9.66 -11.90
C ALA A 183 7.26 8.88 -10.79
N VAL A 184 7.96 8.49 -9.72
CA VAL A 184 7.44 7.72 -8.59
C VAL A 184 7.30 8.63 -7.37
N LEU A 185 6.09 8.68 -6.79
CA LEU A 185 5.74 9.54 -5.64
C LEU A 185 5.83 11.05 -5.96
N HIS A 186 4.94 11.56 -6.81
CA HIS A 186 4.65 12.99 -6.87
C HIS A 186 3.92 13.39 -5.57
N LEU A 187 4.67 13.99 -4.62
CA LEU A 187 4.19 14.44 -3.31
C LEU A 187 4.08 15.97 -3.28
#